data_AF-A0A9E4KPX0-F1
#
_entry.id   AF-A0A9E4KPX0-F1
#
_cell.length_a   1.000
_cell.length_b   1.000
_cell.length_c   1.000
_cell.angle_alpha   90.00
_cell.angle_beta   90.00
_cell.angle_gamma   90.00
#
_symmetry.space_group_name_H-M   'P 1'
#
loop_
_entity.id
_entity.type
_entity.pdbx_description
1 polymer ?
#
loop_
_entity_poly.entity_id
_entity_poly.type
_entity_poly.pdbx_seq_one_letter_code
_entity_poly.pdbx_strand_id
1 'polypeptide(L)'
;GRDVFYVADRYTCPILEPFATDPSQVVDFPICDDAASRTIAGDLVRDMDPSVIIAIERCSVTREGTYLNMRGLDITAQTARLDYLFHGHPNTVGIGDGGNEIGMGNLAEVIPQVSSLPPIPSETGTTHLVISSVSNWGGYGVVAALSNLVGKNLLPDLEEEDELIQMMVDMGAVDGVVGKAVYSVDGMDLAQHGEALLALHELVAGL
;
A
#
# COMPACT_ATOMS: atom_id res chain seq x y z
N GLY A 1 -19.27 12.50 -3.58
CA GLY A 1 -18.35 11.40 -3.25
C GLY A 1 -17.85 11.59 -1.83
N ARG A 2 -16.99 10.69 -1.35
CA ARG A 2 -16.06 10.99 -0.25
C ARG A 2 -14.82 11.65 -0.86
N ASP A 3 -14.14 12.52 -0.12
CA ASP A 3 -12.85 13.05 -0.54
C ASP A 3 -11.76 11.98 -0.35
N VAL A 4 -10.91 11.79 -1.35
CA VAL A 4 -9.83 10.79 -1.34
C VAL A 4 -8.50 11.49 -1.58
N PHE A 5 -7.54 11.27 -0.70
CA PHE A 5 -6.19 11.80 -0.83
C PHE A 5 -5.21 10.65 -1.01
N TYR A 6 -4.55 10.60 -2.16
CA TYR A 6 -3.42 9.72 -2.42
C TYR A 6 -2.14 10.41 -1.95
N VAL A 7 -1.64 10.02 -0.79
CA VAL A 7 -0.42 10.60 -0.21
C VAL A 7 0.76 9.68 -0.52
N ALA A 8 1.72 10.18 -1.29
CA ALA A 8 2.91 9.43 -1.69
C ALA A 8 4.12 10.36 -1.76
N ASP A 9 5.29 9.84 -2.14
CA ASP A 9 6.48 10.65 -2.33
C ASP A 9 6.71 11.02 -3.80
N ARG A 10 7.62 11.97 -4.04
CA ARG A 10 8.04 12.43 -5.37
C ARG A 10 8.32 11.36 -6.44
N TYR A 11 8.62 10.11 -6.06
CA TYR A 11 8.84 9.03 -7.02
C TYR A 11 7.53 8.35 -7.43
N THR A 12 6.57 8.27 -6.51
CA THR A 12 5.29 7.59 -6.72
C THR A 12 4.18 8.56 -7.16
N CYS A 13 4.20 9.82 -6.75
CA CYS A 13 3.18 10.80 -7.13
C CYS A 13 2.96 10.90 -8.65
N PRO A 14 4.00 11.00 -9.51
CA PRO A 14 3.79 11.07 -10.96
C PRO A 14 3.12 9.82 -11.55
N ILE A 15 3.27 8.66 -10.91
CA ILE A 15 2.62 7.40 -11.30
C ILE A 15 1.16 7.40 -10.87
N LEU A 16 0.81 8.02 -9.74
CA LEU A 16 -0.56 8.06 -9.22
C LEU A 16 -1.43 9.16 -9.84
N GLU A 17 -0.83 10.26 -10.29
CA GLU A 17 -1.54 11.43 -10.83
C GLU A 17 -2.58 11.08 -11.93
N PRO A 18 -2.28 10.22 -12.92
CA PRO A 18 -3.27 9.86 -13.95
C PRO A 18 -4.49 9.10 -13.43
N PHE A 19 -4.39 8.46 -12.28
CA PHE A 19 -5.46 7.63 -11.69
C PHE A 19 -6.30 8.39 -10.66
N ALA A 20 -5.89 9.59 -10.26
CA ALA A 20 -6.68 10.45 -9.40
C ALA A 20 -7.84 11.07 -10.20
N THR A 21 -9.07 10.75 -9.80
CA THR A 21 -10.30 11.29 -10.42
C THR A 21 -10.93 12.33 -9.52
N ASP A 22 -11.44 13.45 -10.07
CA ASP A 22 -12.12 14.52 -9.31
C ASP A 22 -13.22 13.94 -8.40
N PRO A 23 -13.22 14.19 -7.07
CA PRO A 23 -12.43 15.19 -6.31
C PRO A 23 -11.16 14.68 -5.62
N SER A 24 -10.66 13.51 -6.01
CA SER A 24 -9.44 12.92 -5.46
C SER A 24 -8.21 13.75 -5.76
N GLN A 25 -7.26 13.78 -4.82
CA GLN A 25 -6.04 14.57 -4.93
C GLN A 25 -4.81 13.72 -4.67
N VAL A 26 -3.73 13.97 -5.42
CA VAL A 26 -2.41 13.43 -5.12
C VAL A 26 -1.63 14.45 -4.31
N VAL A 27 -1.03 14.01 -3.22
CA VAL A 27 -0.31 14.85 -2.26
C VAL A 27 1.12 14.34 -2.15
N ASP A 28 2.07 15.16 -2.58
CA ASP A 28 3.50 14.88 -2.44
C ASP A 28 3.95 15.13 -1.00
N PHE A 29 4.20 14.05 -0.27
CA PHE A 29 4.84 14.06 1.02
C PHE A 29 6.37 14.04 0.84
N PRO A 30 7.08 15.07 1.32
CA PRO A 30 8.50 15.21 1.03
C PRO A 30 9.35 14.16 1.74
N ILE A 31 10.35 13.65 1.04
CA ILE A 31 11.44 12.88 1.61
C ILE A 31 12.34 13.85 2.38
N CYS A 32 12.22 13.84 3.71
CA CYS A 32 12.92 14.76 4.61
C CYS A 32 13.32 14.07 5.92
N ASP A 33 13.91 14.84 6.84
CA ASP A 33 14.31 14.30 8.14
C ASP A 33 13.11 13.94 9.04
N ASP A 34 13.41 13.26 10.14
CA ASP A 34 12.41 12.73 11.08
C ASP A 34 11.52 13.83 11.69
N ALA A 35 12.12 14.94 12.10
CA ALA A 35 11.41 16.02 12.79
C ALA A 35 10.47 16.77 11.84
N ALA A 36 10.95 17.05 10.61
CA ALA A 36 10.13 17.64 9.56
C ALA A 36 8.98 16.71 9.17
N SER A 37 9.25 15.41 8.99
CA SER A 37 8.22 14.42 8.61
C SER A 37 7.10 14.33 9.66
N ARG A 38 7.43 14.32 10.96
CA ARG A 38 6.43 14.33 12.04
C ARG A 38 5.54 15.56 12.00
N THR A 39 6.13 16.73 11.75
CA THR A 39 5.39 18.00 11.69
C THR A 39 4.42 18.01 10.51
N ILE A 40 4.93 17.65 9.32
CA ILE A 40 4.15 17.60 8.08
C ILE A 40 3.01 16.58 8.19
N ALA A 41 3.27 15.39 8.72
CA ALA A 41 2.23 14.39 8.91
C ALA A 41 1.12 14.86 9.86
N GLY A 42 1.50 15.49 10.98
CA GLY A 42 0.53 16.04 11.93
C GLY A 42 -0.32 17.17 11.33
N ASP A 43 0.30 18.04 10.53
CA ASP A 43 -0.40 19.09 9.80
C ASP A 43 -1.36 18.51 8.75
N LEU A 44 -0.91 17.54 7.95
CA LEU A 44 -1.74 16.88 6.93
C LEU A 44 -2.95 16.17 7.54
N VAL A 45 -2.77 15.38 8.60
CA VAL A 45 -3.88 14.68 9.26
C VAL A 45 -4.87 15.67 9.87
N ARG A 46 -4.39 16.76 10.47
CA ARG A 46 -5.26 17.81 11.03
C ARG A 46 -6.04 18.53 9.94
N ASP A 47 -5.38 18.89 8.85
CA ASP A 47 -5.96 19.75 7.81
C ASP A 47 -6.90 18.96 6.88
N MET A 48 -6.61 17.68 6.62
CA MET A 48 -7.45 16.78 5.83
C MET A 48 -8.59 16.13 6.63
N ASP A 49 -8.44 16.01 7.95
CA ASP A 49 -9.40 15.36 8.86
C ASP A 49 -9.89 13.99 8.32
N PRO A 50 -8.99 13.05 7.99
CA PRO A 50 -9.37 11.80 7.35
C PRO A 50 -10.23 10.95 8.30
N SER A 51 -11.34 10.38 7.78
CA SER A 51 -12.13 9.43 8.58
C SER A 51 -11.45 8.07 8.72
N VAL A 52 -10.57 7.73 7.77
CA VAL A 52 -9.81 6.48 7.70
C VAL A 52 -8.50 6.74 6.95
N ILE A 53 -7.43 6.07 7.36
CA ILE A 53 -6.13 6.09 6.68
C ILE A 53 -5.78 4.66 6.28
N ILE A 54 -5.44 4.43 5.02
CA ILE A 54 -5.17 3.11 4.45
C ILE A 54 -3.77 3.12 3.84
N ALA A 55 -2.94 2.14 4.21
CA ALA A 55 -1.68 1.85 3.53
C ALA A 55 -1.80 0.52 2.79
N ILE A 56 -1.34 0.50 1.54
CA ILE A 56 -1.16 -0.71 0.73
C ILE A 56 0.30 -0.73 0.31
N GLU A 57 1.03 -1.78 0.68
CA GLU A 57 2.42 -1.99 0.28
C GLU A 57 3.36 -0.81 0.58
N ARG A 58 3.10 -0.09 1.68
CA ARG A 58 3.91 1.09 2.04
C ARG A 58 4.89 0.76 3.15
N CYS A 59 6.18 0.89 2.86
CA CYS A 59 7.26 0.67 3.82
C CYS A 59 7.10 1.54 5.08
N SER A 60 7.51 0.98 6.22
CA SER A 60 7.48 1.62 7.54
C SER A 60 8.84 1.52 8.23
N VAL A 61 9.05 2.38 9.22
CA VAL A 61 10.25 2.44 10.04
C VAL A 61 10.44 1.14 10.84
N THR A 62 11.66 0.65 10.91
CA THR A 62 12.07 -0.42 11.82
C THR A 62 12.37 0.14 13.22
N ARG A 63 12.55 -0.73 14.22
CA ARG A 63 13.02 -0.33 15.57
C ARG A 63 14.37 0.39 15.57
N GLU A 64 15.14 0.26 14.51
CA GLU A 64 16.46 0.89 14.35
C GLU A 64 16.38 2.26 13.67
N GLY A 65 15.17 2.73 13.31
CA GLY A 65 14.96 4.03 12.68
C GLY A 65 15.21 4.06 11.18
N THR A 66 15.41 2.89 10.56
CA THR A 66 15.65 2.70 9.12
C THR A 66 14.40 2.19 8.41
N TYR A 67 14.30 2.46 7.11
CA TYR A 67 13.30 1.88 6.23
C TYR A 67 14.00 0.87 5.34
N LEU A 68 13.54 -0.38 5.37
CA LEU A 68 14.14 -1.47 4.61
C LEU A 68 13.19 -1.91 3.51
N ASN A 69 13.72 -2.24 2.34
CA ASN A 69 12.95 -2.95 1.31
C ASN A 69 12.91 -4.46 1.58
N MET A 70 12.17 -5.21 0.76
CA MET A 70 12.07 -6.69 0.84
C MET A 70 13.43 -7.45 0.79
N ARG A 71 14.51 -6.81 0.33
CA ARG A 71 15.87 -7.37 0.31
C ARG A 71 16.69 -6.99 1.55
N GLY A 72 16.10 -6.29 2.52
CA GLY A 72 16.78 -5.77 3.70
C GLY A 72 17.71 -4.59 3.40
N LEU A 73 17.59 -3.94 2.24
CA LEU A 73 18.41 -2.78 1.89
C LEU A 73 17.78 -1.51 2.47
N ASP A 74 18.63 -0.66 3.05
CA ASP A 74 18.23 0.64 3.58
C ASP A 74 17.84 1.60 2.45
N ILE A 75 16.57 1.99 2.46
CA ILE A 75 15.95 2.95 1.53
C ILE A 75 15.52 4.24 2.24
N THR A 76 16.00 4.50 3.46
CA THR A 76 15.60 5.66 4.30
C THR A 76 15.78 7.00 3.58
N ALA A 77 16.79 7.12 2.70
CA ALA A 77 17.04 8.35 1.94
C ALA A 77 16.17 8.48 0.68
N GLN A 78 15.41 7.44 0.33
CA GLN A 78 14.66 7.30 -0.91
C GLN A 78 13.14 7.17 -0.68
N THR A 79 12.70 7.11 0.58
CA THR A 79 11.28 6.90 0.94
C THR A 79 10.80 8.00 1.88
N ALA A 80 9.59 8.50 1.66
CA ALA A 80 8.94 9.38 2.62
C ALA A 80 8.49 8.60 3.86
N ARG A 81 8.60 9.23 5.04
CA ARG A 81 8.21 8.69 6.34
C ARG A 81 6.68 8.80 6.56
N LEU A 82 5.92 8.15 5.66
CA LEU A 82 4.46 8.22 5.61
C LEU A 82 3.78 7.52 6.79
N ASP A 83 4.50 6.64 7.50
CA ASP A 83 4.03 5.98 8.70
C ASP A 83 3.62 6.96 9.81
N TYR A 84 4.17 8.19 9.81
CA TYR A 84 3.73 9.23 10.73
C TYR A 84 2.27 9.63 10.60
N LEU A 85 1.65 9.44 9.43
CA LEU A 85 0.22 9.71 9.22
C LEU A 85 -0.66 8.79 10.08
N PHE A 86 -0.16 7.62 10.46
CA PHE A 86 -0.90 6.60 11.19
C PHE A 86 -0.85 6.80 12.71
N HIS A 87 0.10 7.59 13.21
CA HIS A 87 0.33 7.74 14.64
C HIS A 87 -0.82 8.46 15.33
N GLY A 88 -1.51 7.73 16.22
CA GLY A 88 -2.63 8.27 17.01
C GLY A 88 -3.96 8.36 16.27
N HIS A 89 -4.03 7.93 15.01
CA HIS A 89 -5.28 7.90 14.27
C HIS A 89 -6.13 6.67 14.64
N PRO A 90 -7.42 6.80 15.02
CA PRO A 90 -8.21 5.70 15.56
C PRO A 90 -8.72 4.71 14.51
N ASN A 91 -8.71 5.08 13.23
CA ASN A 91 -9.20 4.24 12.13
C ASN A 91 -8.10 4.10 11.08
N THR A 92 -7.27 3.07 11.20
CA THR A 92 -6.16 2.79 10.30
C THR A 92 -6.21 1.37 9.77
N VAL A 93 -5.94 1.21 8.47
CA VAL A 93 -5.86 -0.08 7.78
C VAL A 93 -4.46 -0.22 7.16
N GLY A 94 -3.77 -1.31 7.46
CA GLY A 94 -2.53 -1.70 6.80
C GLY A 94 -2.77 -2.94 5.96
N ILE A 95 -2.28 -2.95 4.73
CA ILE A 95 -2.28 -4.10 3.83
C ILE A 95 -0.83 -4.33 3.41
N GLY A 96 -0.31 -5.52 3.72
CA GLY A 96 1.09 -5.89 3.48
C GLY A 96 1.25 -7.40 3.25
N ASP A 97 2.40 -7.79 2.72
CA ASP A 97 2.75 -9.18 2.44
C ASP A 97 4.17 -9.58 2.92
N GLY A 98 5.07 -8.62 3.16
CA GLY A 98 6.49 -8.85 3.38
C GLY A 98 6.99 -8.61 4.82
N GLY A 99 6.27 -7.84 5.64
CA GLY A 99 6.62 -7.59 7.04
C GLY A 99 7.36 -6.27 7.31
N ASN A 100 7.70 -5.51 6.27
CA ASN A 100 8.34 -4.19 6.35
C ASN A 100 7.37 -3.03 6.07
N GLU A 101 6.08 -3.31 5.92
CA GLU A 101 5.03 -2.34 5.57
C GLU A 101 4.33 -1.78 6.82
N ILE A 102 3.65 -0.64 6.64
CA ILE A 102 2.76 -0.05 7.65
C ILE A 102 1.65 -1.06 8.00
N GLY A 103 1.49 -1.34 9.28
CA GLY A 103 0.56 -2.33 9.83
C GLY A 103 1.26 -3.59 10.33
N MET A 104 2.38 -3.97 9.72
CA MET A 104 3.12 -5.16 10.13
C MET A 104 3.78 -5.04 11.52
N GLY A 105 3.86 -3.83 12.07
CA GLY A 105 4.21 -3.61 13.48
C GLY A 105 3.29 -4.34 14.46
N ASN A 106 2.04 -4.65 14.09
CA ASN A 106 1.13 -5.49 14.89
C ASN A 106 1.67 -6.91 15.09
N LEU A 107 2.60 -7.35 14.24
CA LEU A 107 3.21 -8.68 14.23
C LEU A 107 4.72 -8.63 14.45
N ALA A 108 5.25 -7.54 15.01
CA ALA A 108 6.70 -7.34 15.19
C ALA A 108 7.37 -8.48 16.00
N GLU A 109 6.63 -9.15 16.88
CA GLU A 109 7.12 -10.31 17.63
C GLU A 109 7.01 -11.64 16.85
N VAL A 110 6.09 -11.74 15.89
CA VAL A 110 5.80 -12.96 15.13
C VAL A 110 6.66 -13.05 13.88
N ILE A 111 6.81 -11.94 13.16
CA ILE A 111 7.54 -11.88 11.88
C ILE A 111 8.96 -12.46 11.98
N PRO A 112 9.79 -12.09 12.99
CA PRO A 112 11.15 -12.64 13.12
C PRO A 112 11.23 -14.14 13.37
N GLN A 113 10.11 -14.80 13.72
CA GLN A 113 10.05 -16.24 13.95
C GLN A 113 9.86 -17.04 12.64
N VAL A 114 9.53 -16.36 11.54
CA VAL A 114 9.33 -16.98 10.23
C VAL A 114 10.58 -16.74 9.38
N SER A 115 11.29 -17.81 9.03
CA SER A 115 12.61 -17.72 8.39
C SER A 115 12.62 -17.03 7.01
N SER A 116 11.47 -16.95 6.34
CA SER A 116 11.32 -16.29 5.04
C SER A 116 11.02 -14.79 5.15
N LEU A 117 10.77 -14.27 6.35
CA LEU A 117 10.39 -12.89 6.60
C LEU A 117 11.55 -12.09 7.22
N PRO A 118 11.51 -10.74 7.19
CA PRO A 118 12.61 -9.92 7.67
C PRO A 118 12.86 -10.12 9.17
N PRO A 119 14.13 -10.23 9.60
CA PRO A 119 14.47 -10.35 11.02
C PRO A 119 14.22 -9.06 11.81
N ILE A 120 14.11 -7.93 11.12
CA ILE A 120 13.81 -6.62 11.67
C ILE A 120 12.60 -6.08 10.90
N PRO A 121 11.37 -6.41 11.35
CA PRO A 121 10.15 -5.94 10.71
C PRO A 121 9.95 -4.43 10.94
N SER A 122 8.92 -3.89 10.30
CA SER A 122 8.43 -2.56 10.63
C SER A 122 7.84 -2.51 12.05
N GLU A 123 7.78 -1.29 12.61
CA GLU A 123 7.25 -1.03 13.95
C GLU A 123 5.86 -0.35 13.91
N THR A 124 5.47 0.25 12.78
CA THR A 124 4.19 0.95 12.71
C THR A 124 3.05 -0.04 12.64
N GLY A 125 2.23 -0.08 13.70
CA GLY A 125 0.99 -0.82 13.74
C GLY A 125 -0.21 -0.07 13.15
N THR A 126 -1.32 -0.79 12.97
CA THR A 126 -2.61 -0.25 12.50
C THR A 126 -3.76 -0.86 13.30
N THR A 127 -4.93 -0.22 13.30
CA THR A 127 -6.12 -0.77 13.98
C THR A 127 -6.67 -2.01 13.31
N HIS A 128 -6.54 -2.09 11.98
CA HIS A 128 -6.88 -3.25 11.18
C HIS A 128 -5.70 -3.60 10.29
N LEU A 129 -5.29 -4.88 10.32
CA LEU A 129 -4.24 -5.42 9.47
C LEU A 129 -4.85 -6.47 8.55
N VAL A 130 -4.58 -6.36 7.26
CA VAL A 130 -4.85 -7.37 6.24
C VAL A 130 -3.51 -7.90 5.75
N ILE A 131 -3.32 -9.22 5.87
CA ILE A 131 -2.15 -9.91 5.34
C ILE A 131 -2.60 -10.68 4.10
N SER A 132 -1.84 -10.54 3.02
CA SER A 132 -2.05 -11.26 1.77
C SER A 132 -0.71 -11.73 1.21
N SER A 133 -0.74 -12.59 0.19
CA SER A 133 0.50 -12.99 -0.51
C SER A 133 1.00 -11.91 -1.48
N VAL A 134 0.13 -10.99 -1.87
CA VAL A 134 0.39 -9.78 -2.68
C VAL A 134 -0.52 -8.69 -2.14
N SER A 135 0.01 -7.54 -1.78
CA SER A 135 -0.76 -6.44 -1.20
C SER A 135 -1.92 -5.94 -2.07
N ASN A 136 -1.78 -5.96 -3.41
CA ASN A 136 -2.88 -5.69 -4.34
C ASN A 136 -4.08 -6.61 -4.08
N TRP A 137 -3.84 -7.92 -3.92
CA TRP A 137 -4.90 -8.89 -3.65
C TRP A 137 -5.56 -8.66 -2.30
N GLY A 138 -4.79 -8.23 -1.29
CA GLY A 138 -5.35 -7.79 -0.02
C GLY A 138 -6.29 -6.60 -0.19
N GLY A 139 -5.91 -5.63 -1.03
CA GLY A 139 -6.77 -4.51 -1.45
C GLY A 139 -8.06 -4.98 -2.13
N TYR A 140 -7.96 -5.86 -3.12
CA TYR A 140 -9.12 -6.44 -3.80
C TYR A 140 -10.00 -7.24 -2.84
N GLY A 141 -9.42 -7.97 -1.88
CA GLY A 141 -10.17 -8.65 -0.83
C GLY A 141 -11.01 -7.70 0.03
N VAL A 142 -10.47 -6.53 0.38
CA VAL A 142 -11.23 -5.47 1.08
C VAL A 142 -12.36 -4.95 0.18
N VAL A 143 -12.10 -4.71 -1.10
CA VAL A 143 -13.13 -4.25 -2.07
C VAL A 143 -14.24 -5.31 -2.26
N ALA A 144 -13.89 -6.59 -2.30
CA ALA A 144 -14.86 -7.69 -2.37
C ALA A 144 -15.74 -7.75 -1.10
N ALA A 145 -15.15 -7.57 0.08
CA ALA A 145 -15.90 -7.48 1.34
C ALA A 145 -16.88 -6.28 1.34
N LEU A 146 -16.43 -5.12 0.85
CA LEU A 146 -17.29 -3.94 0.68
C LEU A 146 -18.39 -4.17 -0.34
N SER A 147 -18.09 -4.88 -1.43
CA SER A 147 -19.07 -5.24 -2.46
C SER A 147 -20.25 -6.00 -1.86
N ASN A 148 -19.97 -7.01 -1.03
CA ASN A 148 -20.99 -7.78 -0.31
C ASN A 148 -21.85 -6.92 0.64
N LEU A 149 -21.24 -5.96 1.33
CA LEU A 149 -21.98 -5.05 2.23
C LEU A 149 -22.90 -4.10 1.48
N VAL A 150 -22.48 -3.65 0.29
CA VAL A 150 -23.23 -2.71 -0.55
C VAL A 150 -24.26 -3.42 -1.43
N GLY A 151 -24.09 -4.72 -1.69
CA GLY A 151 -24.92 -5.45 -2.66
C GLY A 151 -24.62 -5.05 -4.10
N LYS A 152 -23.36 -4.76 -4.40
CA LYS A 152 -22.89 -4.39 -5.74
C LYS A 152 -21.44 -4.81 -5.89
N ASN A 153 -21.07 -5.45 -7.00
CA ASN A 153 -19.67 -5.70 -7.32
C ASN A 153 -18.92 -4.37 -7.58
N LEU A 154 -17.89 -4.09 -6.77
CA LEU A 154 -17.04 -2.89 -6.82
C LEU A 154 -15.60 -3.19 -7.27
N LEU A 155 -15.28 -4.46 -7.55
CA LEU A 155 -13.96 -4.85 -8.05
C LEU A 155 -13.72 -4.26 -9.45
N PRO A 156 -12.48 -3.84 -9.79
CA PRO A 156 -12.11 -3.60 -11.17
C PRO A 156 -12.22 -4.91 -11.96
N ASP A 157 -12.45 -4.84 -13.26
CA ASP A 157 -12.34 -6.03 -14.11
C ASP A 157 -10.87 -6.36 -14.44
N LEU A 158 -10.65 -7.54 -15.06
CA LEU A 158 -9.30 -8.02 -15.39
C LEU A 158 -8.61 -7.17 -16.46
N GLU A 159 -9.37 -6.60 -17.40
CA GLU A 159 -8.82 -5.76 -18.46
C GLU A 159 -8.38 -4.41 -17.88
N GLU A 160 -9.20 -3.82 -17.02
CA GLU A 160 -8.87 -2.62 -16.24
C GLU A 160 -7.59 -2.83 -15.40
N GLU A 161 -7.45 -3.97 -14.71
CA GLU A 161 -6.25 -4.29 -13.93
C GLU A 161 -4.98 -4.39 -14.80
N ASP A 162 -5.06 -5.12 -15.91
CA ASP A 162 -3.93 -5.28 -16.83
C ASP A 162 -3.49 -3.93 -17.42
N GLU A 163 -4.45 -3.10 -17.83
CA GLU A 163 -4.19 -1.75 -18.34
C GLU A 163 -3.54 -0.86 -17.28
N LEU A 164 -4.02 -0.91 -16.03
CA LEU A 164 -3.45 -0.15 -14.92
C LEU A 164 -1.99 -0.54 -14.66
N ILE A 165 -1.69 -1.84 -14.58
CA ILE A 165 -0.32 -2.33 -14.36
C ILE A 165 0.61 -1.91 -15.50
N GLN A 166 0.17 -2.09 -16.76
CA GLN A 166 0.96 -1.69 -17.93
C GLN A 166 1.26 -0.19 -17.92
N MET A 167 0.26 0.65 -17.66
CA MET A 167 0.42 2.10 -17.55
C MET A 167 1.41 2.48 -16.44
N MET A 168 1.30 1.87 -15.26
CA MET A 168 2.22 2.15 -14.16
C MET A 168 3.66 1.79 -14.52
N VAL A 169 3.89 0.63 -15.16
CA VAL A 169 5.22 0.19 -15.61
C VAL A 169 5.77 1.11 -16.71
N ASP A 170 4.94 1.52 -17.66
CA ASP A 170 5.32 2.46 -18.72
C ASP A 170 5.70 3.85 -18.18
N MET A 171 5.15 4.23 -17.03
CA MET A 171 5.52 5.43 -16.28
C MET A 171 6.76 5.26 -15.39
N GLY A 172 7.34 4.06 -15.35
CA GLY A 172 8.59 3.79 -14.65
C GLY A 172 8.45 2.98 -13.35
N ALA A 173 7.27 2.45 -13.05
CA ALA A 173 7.14 1.44 -12.00
C ALA A 173 7.97 0.18 -12.35
N VAL A 174 8.43 -0.50 -11.32
CA VAL A 174 9.21 -1.73 -11.45
C VAL A 174 8.59 -2.82 -10.61
N ASP A 175 8.68 -4.05 -11.09
CA ASP A 175 8.39 -5.22 -10.28
C ASP A 175 9.44 -5.34 -9.15
N GLY A 176 9.00 -5.41 -7.90
CA GLY A 176 9.89 -5.43 -6.72
C GLY A 176 10.76 -6.69 -6.62
N VAL A 177 10.24 -7.82 -7.10
CA VAL A 177 10.94 -9.12 -7.08
C VAL A 177 11.96 -9.18 -8.21
N VAL A 178 11.54 -8.88 -9.44
CA VAL A 178 12.39 -8.91 -10.64
C VAL A 178 13.39 -7.76 -10.67
N GLY A 179 13.01 -6.60 -10.12
CA GLY A 179 13.81 -5.37 -10.09
C GLY A 179 13.93 -4.70 -11.47
N LYS A 180 12.93 -4.86 -12.34
CA LYS A 180 12.90 -4.31 -13.71
C LYS A 180 11.51 -3.77 -14.03
N ALA A 181 11.44 -2.87 -15.00
CA ALA A 181 10.19 -2.47 -15.65
C ALA A 181 9.74 -3.61 -16.57
N VAL A 182 8.87 -4.46 -16.03
CA VAL A 182 8.21 -5.58 -16.70
C VAL A 182 6.75 -5.59 -16.27
N TYR A 183 5.86 -6.04 -17.16
CA TYR A 183 4.41 -6.11 -16.88
C TYR A 183 4.10 -7.29 -15.96
N SER A 184 4.48 -7.13 -14.69
CA SER A 184 4.32 -8.11 -13.62
C SER A 184 4.22 -7.42 -12.26
N VAL A 185 3.63 -8.13 -11.31
CA VAL A 185 3.57 -7.75 -9.90
C VAL A 185 4.13 -8.93 -9.10
N ASP A 186 5.08 -8.67 -8.21
CA ASP A 186 5.76 -9.67 -7.38
C ASP A 186 6.29 -10.91 -8.12
N GLY A 187 6.77 -10.70 -9.35
CA GLY A 187 7.30 -11.74 -10.22
C GLY A 187 6.24 -12.59 -10.92
N MET A 188 4.96 -12.23 -10.80
CA MET A 188 3.85 -12.87 -11.52
C MET A 188 3.47 -12.04 -12.74
N ASP A 189 3.41 -12.67 -13.91
CA ASP A 189 2.88 -12.01 -15.09
C ASP A 189 1.40 -11.64 -14.91
N LEU A 190 0.87 -10.80 -15.81
CA LEU A 190 -0.51 -10.31 -15.77
C LEU A 190 -1.54 -11.44 -15.62
N ALA A 191 -1.35 -12.55 -16.35
CA ALA A 191 -2.28 -13.67 -16.31
C ALA A 191 -2.27 -14.35 -14.92
N GLN A 192 -1.08 -14.60 -14.36
CA GLN A 192 -0.94 -15.19 -13.03
C GLN A 192 -1.48 -14.27 -11.93
N HIS A 193 -1.17 -12.97 -12.01
CA HIS A 193 -1.64 -11.98 -11.05
C HIS A 193 -3.17 -11.84 -11.07
N GLY A 194 -3.78 -11.90 -12.25
CA GLY A 194 -5.23 -11.81 -12.45
C GLY A 194 -6.03 -12.99 -11.90
N GLU A 195 -5.42 -14.16 -11.63
CA GLU A 195 -6.13 -15.33 -11.10
C GLU A 195 -6.82 -15.03 -9.75
N ALA A 196 -6.18 -14.23 -8.88
CA ALA A 196 -6.75 -13.84 -7.60
C ALA A 196 -7.96 -12.91 -7.76
N LEU A 197 -7.89 -11.94 -8.67
CA LEU A 197 -9.00 -11.02 -8.96
C LEU A 197 -10.19 -11.78 -9.57
N LEU A 198 -9.93 -12.73 -10.47
CA LEU A 198 -10.95 -13.61 -11.02
C LEU A 198 -11.67 -14.41 -9.93
N ALA A 199 -10.93 -15.02 -9.01
CA ALA A 199 -11.52 -15.76 -7.89
C ALA A 199 -12.37 -14.86 -6.97
N LEU A 200 -11.97 -13.61 -6.77
CA LEU A 200 -12.76 -12.64 -6.01
C LEU A 200 -14.06 -12.25 -6.73
N HIS A 201 -14.04 -12.13 -8.06
CA HIS A 201 -15.26 -11.94 -8.84
C HIS A 201 -16.23 -13.12 -8.70
N GLU A 202 -15.73 -14.35 -8.70
CA GLU A 202 -16.56 -15.54 -8.47
C GLU A 202 -17.18 -15.54 -7.08
N LEU A 203 -16.43 -15.08 -6.06
CA LEU A 203 -16.91 -14.99 -4.68
C LEU A 203 -18.07 -14.00 -4.54
N VAL A 204 -18.04 -12.88 -5.27
CA VAL A 204 -19.08 -11.85 -5.26
C VAL A 204 -20.09 -12.02 -6.40
N ALA A 205 -20.07 -13.17 -7.08
CA ALA A 205 -21.00 -13.46 -8.15
C ALA A 205 -22.43 -13.54 -7.61
N GLY A 206 -23.32 -12.71 -8.15
CA GLY A 206 -24.74 -12.68 -7.77
C GLY A 206 -25.14 -11.57 -6.80
N LEU A 207 -24.23 -10.64 -6.49
CA LEU A 207 -24.61 -9.32 -5.98
C LEU A 207 -25.41 -8.50 -7.00
#